data_AF-A0AAD1BEE2-F1
#
_entry.id   AF-A0AAD1BEE2-F1
#
_cell.length_a   1.000
_cell.length_b   1.000
_cell.length_c   1.000
_cell.angle_alpha   90.00
_cell.angle_beta   90.00
_cell.angle_gamma   90.00
#
_symmetry.space_group_name_H-M   'P 1'
#
loop_
_entity.id
_entity.type
_entity.pdbx_description
1 polymer ?
#
loop_
_entity_poly.entity_id
_entity_poly.type
_entity_poly.pdbx_seq_one_letter_code
_entity_poly.pdbx_strand_id
1 'polypeptide(L)'
;MSKPTVDPTSNSKTGPAVPVNFLRPIIQADLDSGKHTQIVTRFPPEPNGYLHIGHAKSICVNFGLAQEFGGVTHLRFDDTNPAKEDQEYIDAIESDVKWLGFEWSGEVRYASQYFDQLHDWAVELIKAGKAYVCDLTPEQAKEYRGSLTEPGKNSPFRERSVQENLDWFARMRAGEFPDGARVLRAKIDMASPNMNLRDPIMYRIRHAHHHQTGDKWCIYPNYDFTHGQSDAIEGITHSICTLEFESHRPLYEWFLEHLPVPAHPRQYEFSRLNLNYTITSKRKLKQLVDEQHVNGWDDPRMSTLSGFRRRGYTPASIRNFCEMVGTNRSDGVVDYGMLEFSIRQDLDANAPRAMCVLRPLKVVITNYPEDQVENLELPRHPQKEELGVRQLPFAREIYIDRDDFMEEPPKGYKRLEPNGEVRLRGSYVIRADEAIKDAEGNIVELRCSYDPDTLGKNPEGRKVKGVIHWVPAAASIECEVRLYDRLFRSPNPEKAEDSASFLDNINPDSLQVLTGCRAEPSLGNAQPEDRFQFEREGYFCADIKDSKPGAPVFNRTVTLRDSWGQ
;
A
#
# COMPACT_ATOMS: atom_id res chain seq x y z
N MET A 1 53.28 -8.60 27.36
CA MET A 1 52.33 -7.67 26.71
C MET A 1 52.45 -7.84 25.21
N SER A 2 51.45 -8.43 24.56
CA SER A 2 51.24 -8.35 23.12
C SER A 2 49.78 -8.72 22.87
N LYS A 3 48.96 -7.73 22.51
CA LYS A 3 47.58 -7.92 22.06
C LYS A 3 47.62 -8.44 20.62
N PRO A 4 46.79 -9.42 20.22
CA PRO A 4 46.59 -9.72 18.82
C PRO A 4 45.76 -8.60 18.17
N THR A 5 46.25 -8.11 17.05
CA THR A 5 45.55 -7.23 16.11
C THR A 5 44.45 -8.01 15.39
N VAL A 6 43.23 -7.51 15.44
CA VAL A 6 42.09 -8.00 14.65
C VAL A 6 42.15 -7.35 13.27
N ASP A 7 42.14 -8.19 12.23
CA ASP A 7 42.14 -7.81 10.82
C ASP A 7 40.76 -7.21 10.42
N PRO A 8 40.67 -5.99 9.85
CA PRO A 8 39.39 -5.35 9.54
C PRO A 8 38.67 -5.89 8.28
N THR A 9 39.12 -7.01 7.70
CA THR A 9 38.67 -7.44 6.36
C THR A 9 37.82 -8.72 6.30
N SER A 10 37.24 -9.20 7.42
CA SER A 10 36.24 -10.27 7.35
C SER A 10 34.83 -9.72 7.11
N ASN A 11 34.52 -9.38 5.85
CA ASN A 11 33.13 -9.24 5.39
C ASN A 11 32.51 -10.64 5.33
N SER A 12 31.99 -11.13 6.46
CA SER A 12 31.07 -12.26 6.44
C SER A 12 29.79 -11.80 5.75
N LYS A 13 29.52 -12.36 4.57
CA LYS A 13 28.19 -12.33 3.95
C LYS A 13 27.23 -13.06 4.90
N THR A 14 26.66 -12.33 5.85
CA THR A 14 25.46 -12.75 6.53
C THR A 14 24.37 -12.79 5.46
N GLY A 15 23.80 -13.97 5.21
CA GLY A 15 22.54 -14.04 4.46
C GLY A 15 21.50 -13.13 5.14
N PRO A 16 20.48 -12.66 4.42
CA PRO A 16 19.46 -11.79 5.01
C PRO A 16 18.94 -12.46 6.28
N ALA A 17 19.03 -11.76 7.41
CA ALA A 17 18.49 -12.23 8.67
C ALA A 17 17.02 -12.57 8.44
N VAL A 18 16.60 -13.80 8.79
CA VAL A 18 15.20 -14.20 8.68
C VAL A 18 14.37 -13.15 9.43
N PRO A 19 13.40 -12.49 8.77
CA PRO A 19 12.64 -11.43 9.40
C PRO A 19 11.95 -11.95 10.66
N VAL A 20 12.06 -11.17 11.74
CA VAL A 20 11.52 -11.56 13.04
C VAL A 20 10.00 -11.45 12.98
N ASN A 21 9.32 -12.58 13.08
CA ASN A 21 7.88 -12.68 13.27
C ASN A 21 7.59 -13.46 14.55
N PHE A 22 7.18 -12.76 15.61
CA PHE A 22 6.94 -13.39 16.92
C PHE A 22 5.72 -14.33 16.94
N LEU A 23 4.82 -14.23 15.94
CA LEU A 23 3.63 -15.08 15.84
C LEU A 23 3.97 -16.50 15.34
N ARG A 24 4.98 -16.63 14.47
CA ARG A 24 5.44 -17.95 13.95
C ARG A 24 5.75 -18.96 15.07
N PRO A 25 6.61 -18.67 16.06
CA PRO A 25 6.90 -19.63 17.12
C PRO A 25 5.70 -19.91 18.04
N ILE A 26 4.77 -18.95 18.21
CA ILE A 26 3.54 -19.16 18.98
C ILE A 26 2.64 -20.18 18.27
N ILE A 27 2.41 -19.97 16.97
CA ILE A 27 1.61 -20.87 16.15
C ILE A 27 2.23 -22.26 16.12
N GLN A 28 3.55 -22.36 15.89
CA GLN A 28 4.24 -23.64 15.88
C GLN A 28 4.07 -24.38 17.22
N ALA A 29 4.24 -23.69 18.35
CA ALA A 29 4.07 -24.31 19.67
C ALA A 29 2.62 -24.77 19.94
N ASP A 30 1.62 -24.00 19.49
CA ASP A 30 0.21 -24.35 19.63
C ASP A 30 -0.16 -25.58 18.76
N LEU A 31 0.44 -25.71 17.57
CA LEU A 31 0.28 -26.90 16.72
C LEU A 31 1.03 -28.13 17.29
N ASP A 32 2.28 -27.95 17.74
CA ASP A 32 3.11 -29.03 18.29
C ASP A 32 2.51 -29.62 19.58
N SER A 33 1.90 -28.78 20.41
CA SER A 33 1.21 -29.21 21.63
C SER A 33 -0.15 -29.87 21.37
N GLY A 34 -0.64 -29.82 20.12
CA GLY A 34 -1.97 -30.31 19.76
C GLY A 34 -3.12 -29.44 20.29
N LYS A 35 -2.84 -28.22 20.78
CA LYS A 35 -3.86 -27.26 21.23
C LYS A 35 -4.80 -26.90 20.08
N HIS A 36 -4.26 -26.79 18.87
CA HIS A 36 -5.01 -26.65 17.63
C HIS A 36 -4.51 -27.67 16.61
N THR A 37 -5.41 -28.29 15.85
CA THR A 37 -5.06 -29.19 14.75
C THR A 37 -4.81 -28.43 13.43
N GLN A 38 -5.37 -27.23 13.33
CA GLN A 38 -5.22 -26.31 12.21
C GLN A 38 -5.34 -24.88 12.73
N ILE A 39 -4.61 -23.93 12.15
CA ILE A 39 -4.82 -22.52 12.46
C ILE A 39 -5.93 -21.91 11.59
N VAL A 40 -6.71 -21.05 12.24
CA VAL A 40 -7.75 -20.22 11.63
C VAL A 40 -7.46 -18.78 12.02
N THR A 41 -7.22 -17.93 11.02
CA THR A 41 -7.01 -16.47 11.16
C THR A 41 -8.11 -15.71 10.42
N ARG A 42 -8.12 -14.37 10.54
CA ARG A 42 -9.06 -13.52 9.79
C ARG A 42 -8.50 -12.14 9.52
N PHE A 43 -8.89 -11.56 8.39
CA PHE A 43 -8.73 -10.13 8.12
C PHE A 43 -10.11 -9.45 8.26
N PRO A 44 -10.32 -8.63 9.31
CA PRO A 44 -11.64 -8.06 9.62
C PRO A 44 -11.74 -6.54 9.35
N PRO A 45 -11.65 -6.04 8.09
CA PRO A 45 -11.75 -4.60 7.85
C PRO A 45 -13.19 -4.08 8.04
N GLU A 46 -13.31 -2.84 8.51
CA GLU A 46 -14.57 -2.08 8.40
C GLU A 46 -14.75 -1.59 6.95
N PRO A 47 -15.92 -1.81 6.30
CA PRO A 47 -16.16 -1.41 4.90
C PRO A 47 -16.53 0.07 4.77
N ASN A 48 -15.69 0.96 5.30
CA ASN A 48 -15.93 2.42 5.33
C ASN A 48 -14.81 3.25 4.69
N GLY A 49 -13.95 2.61 3.91
CA GLY A 49 -12.84 3.26 3.23
C GLY A 49 -11.95 2.24 2.52
N TYR A 50 -11.24 2.72 1.50
CA TYR A 50 -10.26 1.94 0.76
C TYR A 50 -9.12 1.44 1.66
N LEU A 51 -8.56 0.28 1.30
CA LEU A 51 -7.35 -0.23 1.94
C LEU A 51 -6.14 0.61 1.56
N HIS A 52 -5.15 0.58 2.44
CA HIS A 52 -3.90 1.33 2.29
C HIS A 52 -2.72 0.45 2.69
N ILE A 53 -1.49 0.90 2.45
CA ILE A 53 -0.28 0.09 2.70
C ILE A 53 -0.19 -0.48 4.12
N GLY A 54 -0.73 0.21 5.13
CA GLY A 54 -0.85 -0.33 6.48
C GLY A 54 -1.72 -1.60 6.60
N HIS A 55 -2.80 -1.68 5.83
CA HIS A 55 -3.66 -2.87 5.76
C HIS A 55 -2.94 -4.02 5.05
N ALA A 56 -2.05 -3.73 4.09
CA ALA A 56 -1.22 -4.74 3.42
C ALA A 56 -0.42 -5.58 4.43
N LYS A 57 0.13 -4.95 5.48
CA LYS A 57 0.84 -5.65 6.57
C LYS A 57 -0.10 -6.63 7.28
N SER A 58 -1.31 -6.19 7.65
CA SER A 58 -2.29 -7.06 8.32
C SER A 58 -2.74 -8.21 7.43
N ILE A 59 -2.95 -7.97 6.13
CA ILE A 59 -3.30 -9.01 5.14
C ILE A 59 -2.15 -10.02 5.04
N CYS A 60 -0.92 -9.57 4.79
CA CYS A 60 0.24 -10.46 4.67
C CYS A 60 0.48 -11.28 5.94
N VAL A 61 0.25 -10.70 7.12
CA VAL A 61 0.36 -11.44 8.39
C VAL A 61 -0.73 -12.50 8.51
N ASN A 62 -2.00 -12.13 8.35
CA ASN A 62 -3.11 -13.07 8.58
C ASN A 62 -3.16 -14.19 7.53
N PHE A 63 -3.12 -13.83 6.24
CA PHE A 63 -3.17 -14.79 5.14
C PHE A 63 -1.85 -15.53 4.96
N GLY A 64 -0.72 -14.83 5.09
CA GLY A 64 0.61 -15.43 4.94
C GLY A 64 0.90 -16.48 6.02
N LEU A 65 0.55 -16.22 7.28
CA LEU A 65 0.70 -17.22 8.35
C LEU A 65 -0.20 -18.43 8.12
N ALA A 66 -1.47 -18.23 7.74
CA ALA A 66 -2.35 -19.34 7.40
C ALA A 66 -1.78 -20.20 6.26
N GLN A 67 -1.30 -19.58 5.19
CA GLN A 67 -0.68 -20.30 4.08
C GLN A 67 0.61 -21.05 4.50
N GLU A 68 1.46 -20.42 5.32
CA GLU A 68 2.72 -21.00 5.82
C GLU A 68 2.48 -22.28 6.64
N PHE A 69 1.43 -22.30 7.47
CA PHE A 69 1.13 -23.41 8.38
C PHE A 69 -0.02 -24.33 7.89
N GLY A 70 -0.47 -24.21 6.63
CA GLY A 70 -1.57 -25.03 6.10
C GLY A 70 -2.94 -24.77 6.75
N GLY A 71 -3.12 -23.59 7.33
CA GLY A 71 -4.36 -23.11 7.91
C GLY A 71 -5.30 -22.45 6.92
N VAL A 72 -6.28 -21.72 7.46
CA VAL A 72 -7.26 -20.94 6.68
C VAL A 72 -7.37 -19.52 7.21
N THR A 73 -7.74 -18.59 6.33
CA THR A 73 -8.03 -17.20 6.70
C THR A 73 -9.41 -16.80 6.22
N HIS A 74 -10.21 -16.20 7.10
CA HIS A 74 -11.49 -15.61 6.72
C HIS A 74 -11.31 -14.15 6.30
N LEU A 75 -12.07 -13.71 5.29
CA LEU A 75 -12.36 -12.30 5.07
C LEU A 75 -13.68 -12.00 5.77
N ARG A 76 -13.64 -11.10 6.76
CA ARG A 76 -14.84 -10.65 7.47
C ARG A 76 -14.99 -9.15 7.34
N PHE A 77 -16.14 -8.66 6.94
CA PHE A 77 -16.45 -7.25 7.12
C PHE A 77 -16.96 -7.03 8.54
N ASP A 78 -16.29 -6.17 9.30
CA ASP A 78 -16.75 -5.74 10.63
C ASP A 78 -17.79 -4.63 10.45
N ASP A 79 -18.93 -5.02 9.89
CA ASP A 79 -20.01 -4.15 9.44
C ASP A 79 -21.03 -3.89 10.56
N THR A 80 -20.58 -3.38 11.71
CA THR A 80 -21.46 -3.12 12.86
C THR A 80 -22.04 -1.70 12.87
N ASN A 81 -21.66 -0.86 11.91
CA ASN A 81 -21.94 0.57 11.91
C ASN A 81 -22.71 1.02 10.65
N PRO A 82 -24.05 1.03 10.68
CA PRO A 82 -24.90 1.14 9.48
C PRO A 82 -24.76 2.45 8.69
N ALA A 83 -24.11 3.49 9.23
CA ALA A 83 -24.08 4.82 8.61
C ALA A 83 -22.79 5.15 7.85
N LYS A 84 -21.83 4.22 7.81
CA LYS A 84 -20.51 4.47 7.20
C LYS A 84 -20.11 3.43 6.16
N GLU A 85 -21.00 2.49 5.86
CA GLU A 85 -20.67 1.27 5.13
C GLU A 85 -21.30 1.33 3.74
N ASP A 86 -20.50 1.11 2.71
CA ASP A 86 -20.89 1.20 1.29
C ASP A 86 -20.41 -0.05 0.54
N GLN A 87 -21.22 -0.52 -0.41
CA GLN A 87 -20.89 -1.66 -1.26
C GLN A 87 -19.62 -1.40 -2.08
N GLU A 88 -19.37 -0.14 -2.45
CA GLU A 88 -18.13 0.28 -3.13
C GLU A 88 -16.87 -0.15 -2.35
N TYR A 89 -16.88 -0.01 -1.01
CA TYR A 89 -15.72 -0.37 -0.19
C TYR A 89 -15.57 -1.88 -0.03
N ILE A 90 -16.67 -2.62 0.02
CA ILE A 90 -16.67 -4.10 0.05
C ILE A 90 -15.97 -4.62 -1.21
N ASP A 91 -16.44 -4.17 -2.38
CA ASP A 91 -15.92 -4.60 -3.67
C ASP A 91 -14.42 -4.24 -3.82
N ALA A 92 -14.04 -3.04 -3.38
CA ALA A 92 -12.66 -2.58 -3.41
C ALA A 92 -11.74 -3.39 -2.48
N ILE A 93 -12.18 -3.67 -1.24
CA ILE A 93 -11.43 -4.48 -0.26
C ILE A 93 -11.21 -5.89 -0.82
N GLU A 94 -12.24 -6.52 -1.36
CA GLU A 94 -12.14 -7.85 -1.98
C GLU A 94 -11.15 -7.86 -3.16
N SER A 95 -11.27 -6.86 -4.04
CA SER A 95 -10.37 -6.70 -5.19
C SER A 95 -8.91 -6.51 -4.74
N ASP A 96 -8.66 -5.71 -3.71
CA ASP A 96 -7.31 -5.46 -3.20
C ASP A 96 -6.70 -6.71 -2.54
N VAL A 97 -7.47 -7.48 -1.78
CA VAL A 97 -7.02 -8.75 -1.19
C VAL A 97 -6.67 -9.76 -2.28
N LYS A 98 -7.54 -9.93 -3.30
CA LYS A 98 -7.29 -10.80 -4.45
C LYS A 98 -6.09 -10.33 -5.27
N TRP A 99 -5.95 -9.02 -5.50
CA TRP A 99 -4.81 -8.45 -6.21
C TRP A 99 -3.50 -8.72 -5.49
N LEU A 100 -3.47 -8.65 -4.15
CA LEU A 100 -2.31 -9.05 -3.34
C LEU A 100 -2.00 -10.56 -3.44
N GLY A 101 -2.80 -11.36 -4.13
CA GLY A 101 -2.57 -12.77 -4.40
C GLY A 101 -3.01 -13.69 -3.26
N PHE A 102 -3.91 -13.22 -2.40
CA PHE A 102 -4.47 -14.01 -1.32
C PHE A 102 -5.92 -14.41 -1.61
N GLU A 103 -6.29 -15.58 -1.11
CA GLU A 103 -7.65 -16.11 -1.18
C GLU A 103 -8.14 -16.38 0.25
N TRP A 104 -9.39 -16.00 0.54
CA TRP A 104 -10.04 -16.33 1.79
C TRP A 104 -10.76 -17.66 1.71
N SER A 105 -10.97 -18.29 2.86
CA SER A 105 -11.61 -19.59 2.98
C SER A 105 -13.13 -19.45 3.12
N GLY A 106 -13.85 -20.18 2.25
CA GLY A 106 -15.30 -20.21 2.20
C GLY A 106 -15.91 -18.88 1.75
N GLU A 107 -17.14 -18.64 2.19
CA GLU A 107 -17.85 -17.40 1.89
C GLU A 107 -17.25 -16.20 2.64
N VAL A 108 -17.44 -15.01 2.05
CA VAL A 108 -17.20 -13.75 2.74
C VAL A 108 -18.15 -13.65 3.93
N ARG A 109 -17.60 -13.25 5.08
CA ARG A 109 -18.36 -13.15 6.33
C ARG A 109 -18.67 -11.70 6.64
N TYR A 110 -19.79 -11.49 7.32
CA TYR A 110 -20.23 -10.18 7.79
C TYR A 110 -20.56 -10.30 9.26
N ALA A 111 -20.04 -9.40 10.09
CA ALA A 111 -20.39 -9.36 11.51
C ALA A 111 -21.91 -9.21 11.72
N SER A 112 -22.59 -8.54 10.78
CA SER A 112 -24.04 -8.39 10.76
C SER A 112 -24.83 -9.71 10.60
N GLN A 113 -24.22 -10.76 10.03
CA GLN A 113 -24.82 -12.11 10.00
C GLN A 113 -24.98 -12.69 11.42
N TYR A 114 -24.21 -12.18 12.38
CA TYR A 114 -24.20 -12.66 13.75
C TYR A 114 -25.08 -11.84 14.69
N PHE A 115 -25.79 -10.81 14.21
CA PHE A 115 -26.59 -9.92 15.07
C PHE A 115 -27.63 -10.64 15.91
N ASP A 116 -28.30 -11.67 15.37
CA ASP A 116 -29.26 -12.47 16.15
C ASP A 116 -28.54 -13.20 17.30
N GLN A 117 -27.41 -13.86 17.02
CA GLN A 117 -26.62 -14.57 18.05
C GLN A 117 -26.00 -13.62 19.09
N LEU A 118 -25.51 -12.47 18.66
CA LEU A 118 -24.97 -11.42 19.54
C LEU A 118 -26.06 -10.89 20.47
N HIS A 119 -27.27 -10.68 19.96
CA HIS A 119 -28.42 -10.27 20.78
C HIS A 119 -28.77 -11.33 21.83
N ASP A 120 -28.80 -12.61 21.43
CA ASP A 120 -29.08 -13.70 22.35
C ASP A 120 -28.03 -13.82 23.45
N TRP A 121 -26.75 -13.64 23.12
CA TRP A 121 -25.68 -13.56 24.11
C TRP A 121 -25.76 -12.33 25.02
N ALA A 122 -26.21 -11.19 24.52
CA ALA A 122 -26.50 -10.03 25.36
C ALA A 122 -27.63 -10.32 26.36
N VAL A 123 -28.68 -11.02 25.93
CA VAL A 123 -29.77 -11.50 26.79
C VAL A 123 -29.24 -12.48 27.85
N GLU A 124 -28.36 -13.41 27.51
CA GLU A 124 -27.73 -14.32 28.48
C GLU A 124 -26.90 -13.56 29.53
N LEU A 125 -26.15 -12.53 29.14
CA LEU A 125 -25.43 -11.67 30.09
C LEU A 125 -26.38 -10.91 31.01
N ILE A 126 -27.53 -10.43 30.51
CA ILE A 126 -28.55 -9.81 31.35
C ILE A 126 -29.11 -10.82 32.36
N LYS A 127 -29.47 -12.03 31.92
CA LYS A 127 -29.97 -13.11 32.80
C LYS A 127 -28.97 -13.49 33.89
N ALA A 128 -27.69 -13.49 33.57
CA ALA A 128 -26.60 -13.75 34.51
C ALA A 128 -26.27 -12.56 35.43
N GLY A 129 -26.99 -11.43 35.32
CA GLY A 129 -26.72 -10.21 36.09
C GLY A 129 -25.44 -9.48 35.68
N LYS A 130 -24.87 -9.84 34.52
CA LYS A 130 -23.58 -9.37 33.98
C LYS A 130 -23.74 -8.26 32.92
N ALA A 131 -24.97 -7.82 32.65
CA ALA A 131 -25.26 -6.66 31.80
C ALA A 131 -26.50 -5.92 32.31
N TYR A 132 -26.59 -4.62 32.02
CA TYR A 132 -27.73 -3.78 32.42
C TYR A 132 -27.96 -2.64 31.42
N VAL A 133 -29.21 -2.17 31.32
CA VAL A 133 -29.57 -1.00 30.53
C VAL A 133 -29.29 0.26 31.33
N CYS A 134 -28.61 1.22 30.72
CA CYS A 134 -28.20 2.48 31.32
C CYS A 134 -28.85 3.67 30.58
N ASP A 135 -29.48 4.56 31.35
CA ASP A 135 -30.21 5.73 30.83
C ASP A 135 -29.41 7.04 31.02
N LEU A 136 -28.15 6.96 31.43
CA LEU A 136 -27.27 8.12 31.53
C LEU A 136 -27.07 8.75 30.14
N THR A 137 -27.08 10.07 30.07
CA THR A 137 -26.69 10.79 28.86
C THR A 137 -25.21 10.56 28.54
N PRO A 138 -24.74 10.79 27.30
CA PRO A 138 -23.32 10.68 26.96
C PRO A 138 -22.39 11.50 27.87
N GLU A 139 -22.81 12.71 28.27
CA GLU A 139 -22.06 13.60 29.17
C GLU A 139 -21.96 13.00 30.57
N GLN A 140 -23.08 12.51 31.11
CA GLN A 140 -23.11 11.84 32.41
C GLN A 140 -22.31 10.54 32.37
N ALA A 141 -22.43 9.74 31.30
CA ALA A 141 -21.67 8.50 31.16
C ALA A 141 -20.16 8.77 31.16
N LYS A 142 -19.70 9.86 30.53
CA LYS A 142 -18.31 10.30 30.56
C LYS A 142 -17.86 10.69 31.98
N GLU A 143 -18.68 11.45 32.71
CA GLU A 143 -18.40 11.82 34.10
C GLU A 143 -18.30 10.58 35.00
N TYR A 144 -19.26 9.66 34.89
CA TYR A 144 -19.32 8.45 35.71
C TYR A 144 -18.20 7.46 35.37
N ARG A 145 -17.64 7.51 34.15
CA ARG A 145 -16.51 6.65 33.76
C ARG A 145 -15.21 7.01 34.49
N GLY A 146 -15.10 8.22 35.04
CA GLY A 146 -13.87 8.72 35.65
C GLY A 146 -12.76 8.96 34.63
N SER A 147 -11.51 8.95 35.08
CA SER A 147 -10.33 9.20 34.25
C SER A 147 -9.25 8.13 34.45
N LEU A 148 -8.09 8.31 33.81
CA LEU A 148 -6.93 7.44 34.05
C LEU A 148 -6.38 7.56 35.48
N THR A 149 -6.69 8.64 36.18
CA THR A 149 -6.22 8.91 37.56
C THR A 149 -7.34 8.78 38.59
N GLU A 150 -8.60 8.85 38.20
CA GLU A 150 -9.76 8.80 39.08
C GLU A 150 -10.64 7.59 38.76
N PRO A 151 -11.01 6.76 39.75
CA PRO A 151 -11.90 5.63 39.53
C PRO A 151 -13.29 6.08 39.09
N GLY A 152 -13.96 5.24 38.29
CA GLY A 152 -15.34 5.48 37.90
C GLY A 152 -16.32 5.23 39.04
N LYS A 153 -17.58 5.64 38.83
CA LYS A 153 -18.68 5.47 39.76
C LYS A 153 -19.77 4.62 39.11
N ASN A 154 -20.42 3.76 39.89
CA ASN A 154 -21.54 2.98 39.40
C ASN A 154 -22.67 3.88 38.89
N SER A 155 -23.21 3.54 37.72
CA SER A 155 -24.44 4.16 37.22
C SER A 155 -25.57 3.94 38.24
N PRO A 156 -26.48 4.92 38.44
CA PRO A 156 -27.66 4.73 39.29
C PRO A 156 -28.56 3.58 38.81
N PHE A 157 -28.43 3.21 37.54
CA PHE A 157 -29.19 2.14 36.90
C PHE A 157 -28.49 0.78 36.94
N ARG A 158 -27.29 0.69 37.53
CA ARG A 158 -26.44 -0.53 37.52
C ARG A 158 -27.09 -1.71 38.22
N GLU A 159 -27.87 -1.46 39.26
CA GLU A 159 -28.53 -2.50 40.07
C GLU A 159 -30.00 -2.72 39.69
N ARG A 160 -30.40 -2.35 38.46
CA ARG A 160 -31.70 -2.78 37.89
C ARG A 160 -31.83 -4.30 37.95
N SER A 161 -33.05 -4.77 38.21
CA SER A 161 -33.33 -6.20 38.23
C SER A 161 -33.17 -6.83 36.84
N VAL A 162 -32.97 -8.15 36.78
CA VAL A 162 -32.90 -8.89 35.51
C VAL A 162 -34.17 -8.66 34.68
N GLN A 163 -35.34 -8.71 35.32
CA GLN A 163 -36.63 -8.54 34.64
C GLN A 163 -36.78 -7.16 34.00
N GLU A 164 -36.38 -6.10 34.71
CA GLU A 164 -36.40 -4.74 34.16
C GLU A 164 -35.43 -4.60 32.98
N ASN A 165 -34.20 -5.11 33.11
CA ASN A 165 -33.21 -5.01 32.03
C ASN A 165 -33.67 -5.76 30.77
N LEU A 166 -34.30 -6.92 30.91
CA LEU A 166 -34.87 -7.68 29.78
C LEU A 166 -36.00 -6.89 29.09
N ASP A 167 -36.92 -6.29 29.86
CA ASP A 167 -37.98 -5.44 29.31
C ASP A 167 -37.40 -4.24 28.55
N TRP A 168 -36.50 -3.48 29.19
CA TRP A 168 -35.90 -2.30 28.59
C TRP A 168 -35.13 -2.64 27.31
N PHE A 169 -34.34 -3.72 27.32
CA PHE A 169 -33.56 -4.12 26.15
C PHE A 169 -34.46 -4.59 24.99
N ALA A 170 -35.55 -5.32 25.29
CA ALA A 170 -36.53 -5.70 24.28
C ALA A 170 -37.24 -4.48 23.65
N ARG A 171 -37.55 -3.46 24.45
CA ARG A 171 -38.13 -2.20 23.97
C ARG A 171 -37.15 -1.34 23.16
N MET A 172 -35.86 -1.37 23.53
CA MET A 172 -34.79 -0.80 22.70
C MET A 172 -34.74 -1.49 21.32
N ARG A 173 -34.78 -2.82 21.29
CA ARG A 173 -34.81 -3.64 20.06
C ARG A 173 -36.05 -3.37 19.20
N ALA A 174 -37.19 -3.04 19.82
CA ALA A 174 -38.45 -2.70 19.18
C ALA A 174 -38.53 -1.27 18.64
N GLY A 175 -37.49 -0.44 18.85
CA GLY A 175 -37.43 0.93 18.33
C GLY A 175 -38.26 1.94 19.13
N GLU A 176 -38.59 1.65 20.39
CA GLU A 176 -39.45 2.54 21.20
C GLU A 176 -38.74 3.87 21.59
N PHE A 177 -37.41 3.89 21.61
CA PHE A 177 -36.63 5.01 22.13
C PHE A 177 -35.79 5.66 21.03
N PRO A 178 -35.56 6.99 21.06
CA PRO A 178 -34.74 7.66 20.07
C PRO A 178 -33.24 7.32 20.22
N ASP A 179 -32.47 7.66 19.19
CA ASP A 179 -31.01 7.49 19.16
C ASP A 179 -30.33 8.06 20.41
N GLY A 180 -29.41 7.28 20.99
CA GLY A 180 -28.63 7.68 22.16
C GLY A 180 -29.41 7.77 23.48
N ALA A 181 -30.72 7.51 23.50
CA ALA A 181 -31.51 7.59 24.73
C ALA A 181 -31.08 6.59 25.80
N ARG A 182 -30.65 5.39 25.37
CA ARG A 182 -30.25 4.27 26.23
C ARG A 182 -29.17 3.43 25.58
N VAL A 183 -28.39 2.77 26.42
CA VAL A 183 -27.37 1.80 25.99
C VAL A 183 -27.42 0.55 26.88
N LEU A 184 -27.08 -0.61 26.32
CA LEU A 184 -26.77 -1.79 27.12
C LEU A 184 -25.30 -1.75 27.50
N ARG A 185 -24.97 -1.98 28.77
CA ARG A 185 -23.58 -2.03 29.27
C ARG A 185 -23.29 -3.38 29.90
N ALA A 186 -22.06 -3.86 29.75
CA ALA A 186 -21.56 -4.95 30.57
C ALA A 186 -21.41 -4.47 32.02
N LYS A 187 -21.62 -5.36 33.00
CA LYS A 187 -21.44 -5.10 34.42
C LYS A 187 -20.15 -5.76 34.87
N ILE A 188 -19.05 -4.99 34.90
CA ILE A 188 -17.70 -5.47 35.22
C ILE A 188 -17.20 -4.74 36.46
N ASP A 189 -16.34 -3.73 36.30
CA ASP A 189 -15.70 -3.04 37.41
C ASP A 189 -15.44 -1.57 37.07
N MET A 190 -16.24 -0.67 37.66
CA MET A 190 -16.10 0.78 37.47
C MET A 190 -14.82 1.35 38.09
N ALA A 191 -14.17 0.64 39.01
CA ALA A 191 -12.91 1.06 39.63
C ALA A 191 -11.67 0.51 38.90
N SER A 192 -11.84 -0.29 37.85
CA SER A 192 -10.72 -0.93 37.15
C SER A 192 -9.70 0.10 36.64
N PRO A 193 -8.39 -0.17 36.74
CA PRO A 193 -7.37 0.66 36.10
C PRO A 193 -7.46 0.60 34.57
N ASN A 194 -8.07 -0.45 34.01
CA ASN A 194 -8.34 -0.55 32.59
C ASN A 194 -9.71 0.10 32.25
N MET A 195 -9.68 1.19 31.50
CA MET A 195 -10.86 1.94 31.08
C MET A 195 -11.87 1.10 30.28
N ASN A 196 -11.42 0.04 29.61
CA ASN A 196 -12.28 -0.86 28.84
C ASN A 196 -13.10 -1.81 29.72
N LEU A 197 -12.68 -2.03 30.98
CA LEU A 197 -13.43 -2.84 31.95
C LEU A 197 -14.40 -2.01 32.81
N ARG A 198 -14.46 -0.69 32.60
CA ARG A 198 -15.40 0.21 33.30
C ARG A 198 -16.78 0.20 32.66
N ASP A 199 -17.51 -0.89 32.88
CA ASP A 199 -18.84 -1.19 32.34
C ASP A 199 -18.96 -0.75 30.86
N PRO A 200 -18.23 -1.35 29.92
CA PRO A 200 -18.24 -0.95 28.51
C PRO A 200 -19.64 -1.09 27.90
N ILE A 201 -19.93 -0.22 26.93
CA ILE A 201 -21.18 -0.28 26.16
C ILE A 201 -21.13 -1.50 25.24
N MET A 202 -22.19 -2.30 25.25
CA MET A 202 -22.38 -3.46 24.36
C MET A 202 -23.30 -3.12 23.18
N TYR A 203 -24.40 -2.39 23.42
CA TYR A 203 -25.34 -1.98 22.38
C TYR A 203 -25.72 -0.50 22.51
N ARG A 204 -25.92 0.14 21.36
CA ARG A 204 -26.47 1.49 21.23
C ARG A 204 -27.69 1.50 20.31
N ILE A 205 -28.62 2.40 20.59
CA ILE A 205 -29.76 2.67 19.69
C ILE A 205 -29.29 3.55 18.55
N ARG A 206 -29.64 3.16 17.32
CA ARG A 206 -29.46 3.95 16.12
C ARG A 206 -30.50 3.57 15.06
N HIS A 207 -31.34 4.51 14.65
CA HIS A 207 -32.29 4.32 13.56
C HIS A 207 -31.61 4.65 12.23
N ALA A 208 -30.98 3.65 11.64
CA ALA A 208 -30.31 3.77 10.34
C ALA A 208 -30.44 2.45 9.58
N HIS A 209 -30.63 2.56 8.26
CA HIS A 209 -30.69 1.43 7.35
C HIS A 209 -29.30 0.77 7.24
N HIS A 210 -29.22 -0.54 7.45
CA HIS A 210 -27.99 -1.31 7.34
C HIS A 210 -27.85 -1.96 5.96
N HIS A 211 -26.66 -1.95 5.36
CA HIS A 211 -26.47 -2.46 3.99
C HIS A 211 -26.81 -3.96 3.85
N GLN A 212 -26.42 -4.83 4.80
CA GLN A 212 -26.83 -6.24 4.81
C GLN A 212 -28.23 -6.52 5.39
N THR A 213 -28.59 -5.89 6.52
CA THR A 213 -29.77 -6.30 7.32
C THR A 213 -30.98 -5.37 7.17
N GLY A 214 -30.89 -4.34 6.32
CA GLY A 214 -31.94 -3.35 6.10
C GLY A 214 -32.35 -2.66 7.39
N ASP A 215 -33.67 -2.51 7.59
CA ASP A 215 -34.26 -1.92 8.79
C ASP A 215 -34.65 -2.96 9.86
N LYS A 216 -34.13 -4.20 9.78
CA LYS A 216 -34.38 -5.25 10.80
C LYS A 216 -33.85 -4.83 12.17
N TRP A 217 -32.84 -3.96 12.24
CA TRP A 217 -32.18 -3.55 13.47
C TRP A 217 -32.20 -2.03 13.69
N CYS A 218 -32.53 -1.63 14.91
CA CYS A 218 -32.39 -0.26 15.42
C CYS A 218 -31.48 -0.19 16.65
N ILE A 219 -30.91 -1.33 17.06
CA ILE A 219 -29.85 -1.42 18.05
C ILE A 219 -28.68 -2.15 17.42
N TYR A 220 -27.48 -1.61 17.61
CA TYR A 220 -26.27 -2.14 16.98
C TYR A 220 -25.22 -2.43 18.04
N PRO A 221 -24.55 -3.60 17.97
CA PRO A 221 -23.51 -3.95 18.92
C PRO A 221 -22.29 -3.05 18.72
N ASN A 222 -21.48 -2.87 19.76
CA ASN A 222 -20.19 -2.19 19.64
C ASN A 222 -19.10 -3.14 19.13
N TYR A 223 -17.95 -2.57 18.77
CA TYR A 223 -16.76 -3.31 18.36
C TYR A 223 -16.37 -4.40 19.37
N ASP A 224 -16.16 -4.04 20.64
CA ASP A 224 -15.66 -4.98 21.65
C ASP A 224 -16.56 -6.20 21.91
N PHE A 225 -17.88 -6.00 21.85
CA PHE A 225 -18.86 -7.08 22.03
C PHE A 225 -19.06 -7.91 20.76
N THR A 226 -18.69 -7.38 19.59
CA THR A 226 -18.83 -8.09 18.32
C THR A 226 -17.57 -8.88 17.99
N HIS A 227 -16.40 -8.32 18.27
CA HIS A 227 -15.13 -8.78 17.72
C HIS A 227 -14.75 -10.20 18.17
N GLY A 228 -14.68 -10.43 19.49
CA GLY A 228 -14.32 -11.75 20.04
C GLY A 228 -15.40 -12.80 19.86
N GLN A 229 -16.65 -12.39 19.88
CA GLN A 229 -17.81 -13.21 19.65
C GLN A 229 -17.85 -13.71 18.20
N SER A 230 -17.58 -12.83 17.23
CA SER A 230 -17.46 -13.21 15.82
C SER A 230 -16.29 -14.17 15.62
N ASP A 231 -15.15 -13.90 16.26
CA ASP A 231 -13.99 -14.80 16.24
C ASP A 231 -14.34 -16.18 16.83
N ALA A 232 -15.14 -16.24 17.89
CA ALA A 232 -15.58 -17.50 18.48
C ALA A 232 -16.55 -18.26 17.58
N ILE A 233 -17.55 -17.59 16.99
CA ILE A 233 -18.51 -18.19 16.04
C ILE A 233 -17.78 -18.85 14.87
N GLU A 234 -16.73 -18.20 14.39
CA GLU A 234 -15.94 -18.64 13.24
C GLU A 234 -14.86 -19.67 13.57
N GLY A 235 -14.67 -20.01 14.85
CA GLY A 235 -13.60 -20.91 15.26
C GLY A 235 -12.20 -20.34 15.00
N ILE A 236 -12.04 -19.01 15.05
CA ILE A 236 -10.72 -18.38 14.98
C ILE A 236 -9.84 -18.94 16.10
N THR A 237 -8.57 -19.15 15.79
CA THR A 237 -7.58 -19.65 16.78
C THR A 237 -6.68 -18.51 17.26
N HIS A 238 -6.19 -17.72 16.29
CA HIS A 238 -5.26 -16.62 16.49
C HIS A 238 -5.91 -15.35 15.93
N SER A 239 -6.53 -14.57 16.82
CA SER A 239 -7.13 -13.27 16.50
C SER A 239 -6.05 -12.20 16.50
N ILE A 240 -5.57 -11.83 15.31
CA ILE A 240 -4.41 -10.95 15.17
C ILE A 240 -4.90 -9.51 14.91
N CYS A 241 -4.48 -8.57 15.75
CA CYS A 241 -4.81 -7.15 15.64
C CYS A 241 -3.59 -6.27 15.92
N THR A 242 -3.75 -4.95 15.90
CA THR A 242 -2.66 -4.00 16.16
C THR A 242 -2.60 -3.60 17.64
N LEU A 243 -1.45 -3.06 18.07
CA LEU A 243 -1.18 -2.69 19.48
C LEU A 243 -2.21 -1.73 20.09
N GLU A 244 -2.93 -0.94 19.28
CA GLU A 244 -4.01 -0.07 19.75
C GLU A 244 -5.10 -0.85 20.52
N PHE A 245 -5.26 -2.14 20.24
CA PHE A 245 -6.24 -3.02 20.88
C PHE A 245 -5.65 -3.88 22.02
N GLU A 246 -4.40 -3.68 22.43
CA GLU A 246 -3.81 -4.44 23.55
C GLU A 246 -4.60 -4.21 24.85
N SER A 247 -4.99 -2.96 25.12
CA SER A 247 -5.82 -2.63 26.29
C SER A 247 -7.25 -3.20 26.22
N HIS A 248 -7.69 -3.66 25.04
CA HIS A 248 -9.00 -4.27 24.83
C HIS A 248 -8.98 -5.78 25.08
N ARG A 249 -7.81 -6.43 25.04
CA ARG A 249 -7.68 -7.88 25.28
C ARG A 249 -8.36 -8.38 26.56
N PRO A 250 -8.23 -7.70 27.73
CA PRO A 250 -8.91 -8.16 28.94
C PRO A 250 -10.44 -8.16 28.82
N LEU A 251 -11.03 -7.24 28.03
CA LEU A 251 -12.46 -7.21 27.76
C LEU A 251 -12.87 -8.31 26.77
N TYR A 252 -12.05 -8.52 25.73
CA TYR A 252 -12.20 -9.62 24.79
C TYR A 252 -12.24 -10.97 25.53
N GLU A 253 -11.27 -11.22 26.42
CA GLU A 253 -11.19 -12.43 27.24
C GLU A 253 -12.38 -12.54 28.21
N TRP A 254 -12.77 -11.44 28.88
CA TRP A 254 -13.92 -11.41 29.78
C TRP A 254 -15.19 -11.90 29.09
N PHE A 255 -15.46 -11.41 27.87
CA PHE A 255 -16.63 -11.83 27.12
C PHE A 255 -16.61 -13.34 26.80
N LEU A 256 -15.48 -13.87 26.33
CA LEU A 256 -15.34 -15.29 26.01
C LEU A 256 -15.53 -16.18 27.25
N GLU A 257 -15.07 -15.74 28.43
CA GLU A 257 -15.23 -16.48 29.68
C GLU A 257 -16.67 -16.44 30.24
N HIS A 258 -17.43 -15.40 29.88
CA HIS A 258 -18.73 -15.12 30.49
C HIS A 258 -19.92 -15.48 29.58
N LEU A 259 -19.65 -16.00 28.38
CA LEU A 259 -20.64 -16.43 27.39
C LEU A 259 -20.44 -17.91 27.02
N PRO A 260 -21.53 -18.61 26.65
CA PRO A 260 -21.45 -19.98 26.15
C PRO A 260 -21.01 -19.97 24.68
N VAL A 261 -19.78 -19.52 24.43
CA VAL A 261 -19.20 -19.43 23.08
C VAL A 261 -18.74 -20.81 22.58
N PRO A 262 -18.80 -21.07 21.26
CA PRO A 262 -18.41 -22.37 20.71
C PRO A 262 -16.89 -22.57 20.63
N ALA A 263 -16.10 -21.50 20.75
CA ALA A 263 -14.64 -21.54 20.75
C ALA A 263 -14.06 -20.38 21.60
N HIS A 264 -12.80 -20.54 22.04
CA HIS A 264 -12.05 -19.52 22.79
C HIS A 264 -10.84 -19.03 21.97
N PRO A 265 -11.04 -18.19 20.94
CA PRO A 265 -9.96 -17.58 20.19
C PRO A 265 -9.04 -16.76 21.11
N ARG A 266 -7.75 -16.67 20.80
CA ARG A 266 -6.81 -15.82 21.55
C ARG A 266 -6.37 -14.61 20.74
N GLN A 267 -6.40 -13.42 21.36
CA GLN A 267 -5.91 -12.18 20.75
C GLN A 267 -4.38 -12.07 20.84
N TYR A 268 -3.76 -11.64 19.75
CA TYR A 268 -2.34 -11.29 19.69
C TYR A 268 -2.14 -9.97 18.94
N GLU A 269 -1.32 -9.08 19.49
CA GLU A 269 -1.15 -7.73 18.97
C GLU A 269 0.24 -7.49 18.39
N PHE A 270 0.32 -6.87 17.22
CA PHE A 270 1.57 -6.45 16.57
C PHE A 270 1.59 -4.94 16.30
N SER A 271 2.77 -4.36 16.14
CA SER A 271 2.92 -2.93 15.83
C SER A 271 2.40 -2.60 14.44
N ARG A 272 1.56 -1.57 14.34
CA ARG A 272 1.04 -1.11 13.06
C ARG A 272 2.18 -0.64 12.14
N LEU A 273 1.98 -0.73 10.83
CA LEU A 273 2.92 -0.14 9.89
C LEU A 273 2.82 1.40 9.96
N ASN A 274 3.93 2.05 10.28
CA ASN A 274 4.06 3.50 10.23
C ASN A 274 5.19 3.85 9.24
N LEU A 275 4.82 4.25 8.02
CA LEU A 275 5.75 4.59 6.96
C LEU A 275 6.00 6.10 6.97
N ASN A 276 7.25 6.54 6.96
CA ASN A 276 7.55 7.97 6.79
C ASN A 276 7.07 8.48 5.40
N TYR A 277 6.97 9.80 5.25
CA TYR A 277 6.46 10.49 4.06
C TYR A 277 5.04 10.07 3.64
N THR A 278 4.29 9.41 4.53
CA THR A 278 3.01 8.77 4.22
C THR A 278 1.97 9.13 5.26
N ILE A 279 0.73 9.28 4.82
CA ILE A 279 -0.44 9.38 5.69
C ILE A 279 -1.36 8.20 5.40
N THR A 280 -1.86 7.55 6.46
CA THR A 280 -2.83 6.44 6.38
C THR A 280 -4.14 6.76 7.10
N SER A 281 -4.24 7.92 7.78
CA SER A 281 -5.48 8.34 8.43
C SER A 281 -6.59 8.56 7.41
N LYS A 282 -7.69 7.77 7.51
CA LYS A 282 -8.85 7.86 6.61
C LYS A 282 -9.41 9.28 6.49
N ARG A 283 -9.48 10.04 7.59
CA ARG A 283 -9.95 11.43 7.59
C ARG A 283 -9.08 12.33 6.71
N LYS A 284 -7.76 12.19 6.80
CA LYS A 284 -6.80 13.01 6.04
C LYS A 284 -6.71 12.57 4.58
N LEU A 285 -6.77 11.27 4.31
CA LEU A 285 -6.85 10.74 2.95
C LEU A 285 -8.14 11.21 2.24
N LYS A 286 -9.28 11.18 2.94
CA LYS A 286 -10.53 11.74 2.41
C LYS A 286 -10.40 13.23 2.11
N GLN A 287 -9.75 13.99 3.01
CA GLN A 287 -9.51 15.42 2.79
C GLN A 287 -8.68 15.68 1.52
N LEU A 288 -7.62 14.88 1.26
CA LEU A 288 -6.84 15.00 0.02
C LEU A 288 -7.70 14.81 -1.24
N VAL A 289 -8.64 13.87 -1.20
CA VAL A 289 -9.55 13.54 -2.31
C VAL A 289 -10.64 14.61 -2.47
N ASP A 290 -11.35 14.94 -1.39
CA ASP A 290 -12.46 15.90 -1.40
C ASP A 290 -12.01 17.31 -1.83
N GLU A 291 -10.83 17.74 -1.37
CA GLU A 291 -10.24 19.03 -1.71
C GLU A 291 -9.40 19.00 -3.00
N GLN A 292 -9.42 17.88 -3.74
CA GLN A 292 -8.78 17.73 -5.06
C GLN A 292 -7.25 17.95 -5.08
N HIS A 293 -6.55 17.65 -3.98
CA HIS A 293 -5.08 17.59 -3.97
C HIS A 293 -4.54 16.37 -4.74
N VAL A 294 -5.40 15.37 -4.92
CA VAL A 294 -5.17 14.15 -5.71
C VAL A 294 -6.38 13.85 -6.61
N ASN A 295 -6.20 13.05 -7.65
CA ASN A 295 -7.23 12.78 -8.67
C ASN A 295 -8.29 11.75 -8.24
N GLY A 296 -8.18 11.20 -7.02
CA GLY A 296 -9.08 10.18 -6.49
C GLY A 296 -8.39 9.25 -5.49
N TRP A 297 -9.12 8.26 -4.99
CA TRP A 297 -8.58 7.27 -4.07
C TRP A 297 -7.51 6.36 -4.69
N ASP A 298 -7.54 6.17 -6.01
CA ASP A 298 -6.57 5.39 -6.76
C ASP A 298 -5.47 6.24 -7.42
N ASP A 299 -5.34 7.52 -7.05
CA ASP A 299 -4.24 8.36 -7.54
C ASP A 299 -2.88 7.69 -7.23
N PRO A 300 -1.94 7.59 -8.19
CA PRO A 300 -0.65 6.93 -7.99
C PRO A 300 0.26 7.52 -6.89
N ARG A 301 -0.13 8.66 -6.29
CA ARG A 301 0.53 9.28 -5.12
C ARG A 301 -0.11 8.87 -3.79
N MET A 302 -1.32 8.30 -3.82
CA MET A 302 -2.05 7.89 -2.62
C MET A 302 -1.42 6.63 -2.01
N SER A 303 -1.56 6.52 -0.69
CA SER A 303 -1.07 5.36 0.07
C SER A 303 -2.03 4.16 0.03
N THR A 304 -3.09 4.25 -0.77
CA THR A 304 -4.09 3.19 -1.00
C THR A 304 -3.49 2.02 -1.79
N LEU A 305 -4.00 0.80 -1.58
CA LEU A 305 -3.55 -0.35 -2.37
C LEU A 305 -3.89 -0.17 -3.86
N SER A 306 -5.06 0.37 -4.17
CA SER A 306 -5.45 0.75 -5.54
C SER A 306 -4.51 1.81 -6.15
N GLY A 307 -4.09 2.81 -5.36
CA GLY A 307 -3.10 3.81 -5.76
C GLY A 307 -1.73 3.19 -6.06
N PHE A 308 -1.25 2.30 -5.19
CA PHE A 308 -0.01 1.54 -5.42
C PHE A 308 -0.10 0.64 -6.66
N ARG A 309 -1.23 -0.05 -6.88
CA ARG A 309 -1.47 -0.84 -8.08
C ARG A 309 -1.38 0.02 -9.34
N ARG A 310 -2.11 1.14 -9.38
CA ARG A 310 -2.13 2.07 -10.52
C ARG A 310 -0.79 2.76 -10.74
N ARG A 311 -0.01 2.98 -9.67
CA ARG A 311 1.37 3.45 -9.72
C ARG A 311 2.31 2.45 -10.39
N GLY A 312 1.94 1.17 -10.44
CA GLY A 312 2.73 0.11 -11.06
C GLY A 312 3.49 -0.77 -10.05
N TYR A 313 3.22 -0.62 -8.75
CA TYR A 313 3.72 -1.60 -7.77
C TYR A 313 3.14 -2.98 -8.09
N THR A 314 3.90 -4.03 -7.75
CA THR A 314 3.48 -5.41 -7.94
C THR A 314 3.01 -6.01 -6.62
N PRO A 315 2.09 -6.99 -6.64
CA PRO A 315 1.72 -7.74 -5.46
C PRO A 315 2.93 -8.35 -4.74
N ALA A 316 3.88 -8.88 -5.53
CA ALA A 316 5.13 -9.46 -5.03
C ALA A 316 5.97 -8.44 -4.25
N SER A 317 6.16 -7.22 -4.80
CA SER A 317 6.90 -6.15 -4.11
C SER A 317 6.27 -5.77 -2.76
N ILE A 318 4.94 -5.68 -2.67
CA ILE A 318 4.28 -5.34 -1.41
C ILE A 318 4.39 -6.47 -0.38
N ARG A 319 4.21 -7.73 -0.79
CA ARG A 319 4.40 -8.89 0.11
C ARG A 319 5.85 -8.98 0.60
N ASN A 320 6.82 -8.80 -0.29
CA ASN A 320 8.25 -8.79 0.04
C ASN A 320 8.58 -7.65 1.02
N PHE A 321 8.04 -6.46 0.81
CA PHE A 321 8.16 -5.34 1.74
C PHE A 321 7.58 -5.68 3.12
N CYS A 322 6.37 -6.25 3.19
CA CYS A 322 5.77 -6.65 4.46
C CYS A 322 6.61 -7.70 5.20
N GLU A 323 7.20 -8.67 4.50
CA GLU A 323 8.10 -9.66 5.09
C GLU A 323 9.39 -9.00 5.59
N MET A 324 10.01 -8.10 4.81
CA MET A 324 11.23 -7.38 5.22
C MET A 324 11.04 -6.51 6.48
N VAL A 325 9.88 -5.87 6.62
CA VAL A 325 9.54 -5.06 7.81
C VAL A 325 9.39 -5.94 9.07
N GLY A 326 8.96 -7.20 8.88
CA GLY A 326 8.73 -8.13 9.97
C GLY A 326 7.50 -7.81 10.83
N THR A 327 7.26 -8.68 11.80
CA THR A 327 6.10 -8.60 12.71
C THR A 327 6.60 -8.64 14.15
N ASN A 328 6.53 -7.50 14.83
CA ASN A 328 7.01 -7.32 16.19
C ASN A 328 5.99 -6.53 17.03
N ARG A 329 6.27 -6.34 18.33
CA ARG A 329 5.43 -5.60 19.27
C ARG A 329 6.01 -4.24 19.66
N SER A 330 6.94 -3.72 18.87
CA SER A 330 7.59 -2.43 19.13
C SER A 330 7.18 -1.42 18.06
N ASP A 331 6.70 -0.26 18.48
CA ASP A 331 6.42 0.82 17.55
C ASP A 331 7.72 1.35 16.92
N GLY A 332 7.67 1.61 15.63
CA GLY A 332 8.79 2.11 14.86
C GLY A 332 8.34 2.77 13.57
N VAL A 333 9.15 3.69 13.06
CA VAL A 333 8.96 4.28 11.74
C VAL A 333 9.76 3.46 10.73
N VAL A 334 9.07 2.98 9.70
CA VAL A 334 9.68 2.32 8.55
C VAL A 334 10.01 3.39 7.52
N ASP A 335 11.20 3.30 6.93
CA ASP A 335 11.60 4.20 5.85
C ASP A 335 10.93 3.83 4.52
N TYR A 336 10.42 4.83 3.81
CA TYR A 336 9.76 4.71 2.51
C TYR A 336 10.70 4.15 1.45
N GLY A 337 12.01 4.40 1.59
CA GLY A 337 13.04 3.83 0.73
C GLY A 337 13.08 2.30 0.75
N MET A 338 12.64 1.63 1.83
CA MET A 338 12.49 0.17 1.86
C MET A 338 11.37 -0.31 0.92
N LEU A 339 10.26 0.42 0.83
CA LEU A 339 9.16 0.12 -0.08
C LEU A 339 9.58 0.33 -1.54
N GLU A 340 10.25 1.46 -1.81
CA GLU A 340 10.81 1.73 -3.14
C GLU A 340 11.89 0.71 -3.52
N PHE A 341 12.73 0.29 -2.57
CA PHE A 341 13.72 -0.76 -2.79
C PHE A 341 13.04 -2.07 -3.21
N SER A 342 11.96 -2.46 -2.52
CA SER A 342 11.26 -3.71 -2.83
C SER A 342 10.70 -3.73 -4.25
N ILE A 343 10.08 -2.63 -4.70
CA ILE A 343 9.58 -2.55 -6.08
C ILE A 343 10.72 -2.45 -7.11
N ARG A 344 11.82 -1.74 -6.81
CA ARG A 344 13.00 -1.72 -7.69
C ARG A 344 13.56 -3.12 -7.88
N GLN A 345 13.68 -3.90 -6.80
CA GLN A 345 14.22 -5.27 -6.87
C GLN A 345 13.31 -6.19 -7.70
N ASP A 346 12.00 -6.12 -7.48
CA ASP A 346 11.04 -6.94 -8.23
C ASP A 346 11.02 -6.60 -9.72
N LEU A 347 11.03 -5.31 -10.07
CA LEU A 347 11.01 -4.89 -11.47
C LEU A 347 12.37 -5.06 -12.16
N ASP A 348 13.50 -4.92 -11.45
CA ASP A 348 14.82 -5.19 -12.03
C ASP A 348 14.93 -6.65 -12.51
N ALA A 349 14.37 -7.58 -11.74
CA ALA A 349 14.37 -9.00 -12.03
C ALA A 349 13.34 -9.42 -13.10
N ASN A 350 12.26 -8.67 -13.29
CA ASN A 350 11.11 -9.12 -14.08
C ASN A 350 10.73 -8.22 -15.26
N ALA A 351 10.99 -6.91 -15.19
CA ALA A 351 10.49 -5.98 -16.19
C ALA A 351 11.32 -5.99 -17.49
N PRO A 352 10.68 -6.09 -18.67
CA PRO A 352 11.34 -5.84 -19.94
C PRO A 352 11.93 -4.42 -20.02
N ARG A 353 13.10 -4.27 -20.63
CA ARG A 353 13.77 -2.98 -20.90
C ARG A 353 13.28 -2.35 -22.20
N ALA A 354 12.89 -1.09 -22.20
CA ALA A 354 12.51 -0.38 -23.42
C ALA A 354 13.19 1.00 -23.44
N MET A 355 13.20 1.65 -24.60
CA MET A 355 13.64 3.03 -24.74
C MET A 355 12.44 3.95 -24.91
N CYS A 356 12.43 5.02 -24.12
CA CYS A 356 11.47 6.10 -24.24
C CYS A 356 12.19 7.40 -23.93
N VAL A 357 12.22 8.30 -24.91
CA VAL A 357 12.81 9.63 -24.78
C VAL A 357 11.76 10.56 -24.18
N LEU A 358 12.03 11.10 -23.00
CA LEU A 358 11.05 11.91 -22.27
C LEU A 358 11.02 13.35 -22.75
N ARG A 359 12.18 13.91 -23.10
CA ARG A 359 12.33 15.28 -23.62
C ARG A 359 13.00 15.22 -25.00
N PRO A 360 12.25 14.95 -26.08
CA PRO A 360 12.86 14.68 -27.38
C PRO A 360 13.64 15.88 -27.93
N LEU A 361 14.86 15.58 -28.38
CA LEU A 361 15.71 16.44 -29.20
C LEU A 361 15.99 15.71 -30.52
N LYS A 362 15.62 16.34 -31.64
CA LYS A 362 15.81 15.75 -32.98
C LYS A 362 17.30 15.64 -33.29
N VAL A 363 17.72 14.51 -33.82
CA VAL A 363 19.07 14.28 -34.33
C VAL A 363 18.99 13.80 -35.77
N VAL A 364 19.80 14.42 -36.63
CA VAL A 364 19.98 14.01 -38.03
C VAL A 364 21.39 13.47 -38.22
N ILE A 365 21.49 12.19 -38.57
CA ILE A 365 22.77 11.51 -38.83
C ILE A 365 23.18 11.78 -40.28
N THR A 366 23.99 12.82 -40.46
CA THR A 366 24.33 13.43 -41.75
C THR A 366 24.94 12.48 -42.77
N ASN A 367 25.72 11.49 -42.33
CA ASN A 367 26.36 10.48 -43.18
C ASN A 367 25.60 9.13 -43.21
N TYR A 368 24.37 9.05 -42.69
CA TYR A 368 23.48 7.90 -42.89
C TYR A 368 22.52 8.17 -44.08
N PRO A 369 22.34 7.23 -45.03
CA PRO A 369 21.48 7.45 -46.19
C PRO A 369 20.02 7.71 -45.82
N GLU A 370 19.35 8.63 -46.54
CA GLU A 370 17.98 9.09 -46.22
C GLU A 370 16.94 7.96 -46.27
N ASP A 371 17.01 7.09 -47.28
CA ASP A 371 16.03 6.01 -47.50
C ASP A 371 16.40 4.68 -46.82
N GLN A 372 17.51 4.64 -46.06
CA GLN A 372 17.96 3.42 -45.41
C GLN A 372 17.34 3.29 -44.00
N VAL A 373 16.85 2.09 -43.70
CA VAL A 373 16.42 1.69 -42.35
C VAL A 373 17.01 0.33 -42.04
N GLU A 374 17.63 0.20 -40.88
CA GLU A 374 18.19 -1.04 -40.36
C GLU A 374 17.44 -1.47 -39.10
N ASN A 375 16.91 -2.70 -39.06
CA ASN A 375 16.20 -3.19 -37.89
C ASN A 375 17.18 -3.86 -36.93
N LEU A 376 17.50 -3.18 -35.84
CA LEU A 376 18.40 -3.66 -34.79
C LEU A 376 17.65 -4.54 -33.80
N GLU A 377 18.27 -5.64 -33.39
CA GLU A 377 17.71 -6.53 -32.36
C GLU A 377 18.34 -6.25 -31.00
N LEU A 378 17.51 -5.81 -30.05
CA LEU A 378 17.93 -5.61 -28.66
C LEU A 378 17.25 -6.65 -27.75
N PRO A 379 17.96 -7.23 -26.78
CA PRO A 379 17.35 -8.17 -25.84
C PRO A 379 16.30 -7.48 -24.98
N ARG A 380 15.22 -8.21 -24.65
CA ARG A 380 14.18 -7.67 -23.77
C ARG A 380 14.62 -7.49 -22.33
N HIS A 381 15.55 -8.32 -21.89
CA HIS A 381 16.06 -8.31 -20.53
C HIS A 381 17.51 -8.80 -20.56
N PRO A 382 18.42 -8.16 -19.80
CA PRO A 382 19.85 -8.49 -19.87
C PRO A 382 20.19 -9.90 -19.34
N GLN A 383 19.33 -10.48 -18.52
CA GLN A 383 19.53 -11.78 -17.87
C GLN A 383 18.43 -12.82 -18.18
N LYS A 384 17.46 -12.50 -19.03
CA LYS A 384 16.29 -13.35 -19.32
C LYS A 384 16.04 -13.44 -20.82
N GLU A 385 16.75 -14.37 -21.45
CA GLU A 385 16.66 -14.62 -22.90
C GLU A 385 15.25 -15.08 -23.31
N GLU A 386 14.51 -15.73 -22.41
CA GLU A 386 13.14 -16.21 -22.63
C GLU A 386 12.13 -15.07 -22.88
N LEU A 387 12.46 -13.84 -22.47
CA LEU A 387 11.64 -12.66 -22.80
C LEU A 387 11.86 -12.20 -24.27
N GLY A 388 12.80 -12.80 -24.98
CA GLY A 388 13.07 -12.56 -26.40
C GLY A 388 13.76 -11.24 -26.68
N VAL A 389 13.55 -10.73 -27.89
CA VAL A 389 14.14 -9.47 -28.39
C VAL A 389 13.07 -8.45 -28.77
N ARG A 390 13.51 -7.23 -29.06
CA ARG A 390 12.72 -6.14 -29.62
C ARG A 390 13.44 -5.55 -30.83
N GLN A 391 12.67 -5.22 -31.86
CA GLN A 391 13.16 -4.66 -33.10
C GLN A 391 13.14 -3.14 -33.01
N LEU A 392 14.30 -2.52 -33.22
CA LEU A 392 14.50 -1.07 -33.17
C LEU A 392 14.98 -0.60 -34.55
N PRO A 393 14.09 0.04 -35.34
CA PRO A 393 14.49 0.67 -36.59
C PRO A 393 15.53 1.76 -36.29
N PHE A 394 16.71 1.65 -36.88
CA PHE A 394 17.71 2.69 -36.95
C PHE A 394 17.61 3.36 -38.32
N ALA A 395 17.55 4.69 -38.31
CA ALA A 395 17.36 5.50 -39.50
C ALA A 395 18.13 6.81 -39.35
N ARG A 396 18.18 7.60 -40.43
CA ARG A 396 18.85 8.91 -40.45
C ARG A 396 18.35 9.86 -39.36
N GLU A 397 17.05 9.86 -39.09
CA GLU A 397 16.42 10.72 -38.09
C GLU A 397 16.06 9.94 -36.82
N ILE A 398 16.57 10.39 -35.68
CA ILE A 398 16.29 9.82 -34.37
C ILE A 398 15.94 10.92 -33.37
N TYR A 399 15.39 10.52 -32.22
CA TYR A 399 15.31 11.35 -31.03
C TYR A 399 16.25 10.82 -29.95
N ILE A 400 16.91 11.75 -29.26
CA ILE A 400 17.60 11.52 -27.99
C ILE A 400 16.96 12.39 -26.92
N ASP A 401 17.25 12.14 -25.64
CA ASP A 401 16.80 13.04 -24.60
C ASP A 401 17.61 14.34 -24.62
N ARG A 402 16.93 15.47 -24.43
CA ARG A 402 17.52 16.81 -24.40
C ARG A 402 18.62 16.91 -23.35
N ASP A 403 18.51 16.19 -22.23
CA ASP A 403 19.50 16.21 -21.14
C ASP A 403 20.79 15.42 -21.49
N ASP A 404 20.82 14.76 -22.65
CA ASP A 404 21.97 14.01 -23.16
C ASP A 404 22.87 14.80 -24.12
N PHE A 405 22.55 16.08 -24.38
CA PHE A 405 23.45 17.02 -25.04
C PHE A 405 23.63 18.29 -24.20
N MET A 406 24.87 18.73 -24.03
CA MET A 406 25.20 20.02 -23.41
C MET A 406 26.35 20.70 -24.16
N GLU A 407 26.16 21.97 -24.54
CA GLU A 407 27.23 22.76 -25.18
C GLU A 407 28.40 23.03 -24.22
N GLU A 408 28.08 23.29 -22.95
CA GLU A 408 29.04 23.55 -21.88
C GLU A 408 28.87 22.50 -20.77
N PRO A 409 29.41 21.29 -20.95
CA PRO A 409 29.19 20.20 -20.01
C PRO A 409 29.98 20.39 -18.71
N PRO A 410 29.40 20.07 -17.54
CA PRO A 410 30.13 20.08 -16.28
C PRO A 410 31.20 18.97 -16.25
N LYS A 411 32.21 19.12 -15.39
CA LYS A 411 33.25 18.09 -15.21
C LYS A 411 32.61 16.75 -14.84
N GLY A 412 32.96 15.69 -15.58
CA GLY A 412 32.44 14.34 -15.35
C GLY A 412 31.17 14.01 -16.14
N TYR A 413 30.68 14.92 -16.98
CA TYR A 413 29.65 14.62 -17.98
C TYR A 413 30.15 13.51 -18.93
N LYS A 414 29.27 12.55 -19.23
CA LYS A 414 29.58 11.35 -20.02
C LYS A 414 28.75 11.21 -21.29
N ARG A 415 27.89 12.19 -21.59
CA ARG A 415 26.99 12.16 -22.74
C ARG A 415 27.54 13.07 -23.85
N LEU A 416 26.69 13.56 -24.74
CA LEU A 416 27.11 14.24 -25.96
C LEU A 416 27.48 15.72 -25.68
N GLU A 417 28.63 16.14 -26.20
CA GLU A 417 29.17 17.50 -26.11
C GLU A 417 29.59 17.95 -27.52
N PRO A 418 29.75 19.24 -27.82
CA PRO A 418 30.20 19.70 -29.14
C PRO A 418 31.49 19.01 -29.58
N ASN A 419 31.51 18.40 -30.77
CA ASN A 419 32.59 17.57 -31.31
C ASN A 419 32.92 16.30 -30.51
N GLY A 420 32.15 16.00 -29.46
CA GLY A 420 32.27 14.79 -28.65
C GLY A 420 31.47 13.62 -29.21
N GLU A 421 31.78 12.43 -28.71
CA GLU A 421 31.14 11.18 -29.13
C GLU A 421 30.36 10.52 -28.00
N VAL A 422 29.26 9.86 -28.35
CA VAL A 422 28.46 9.02 -27.45
C VAL A 422 28.01 7.76 -28.16
N ARG A 423 27.84 6.66 -27.42
CA ARG A 423 27.25 5.44 -27.96
C ARG A 423 25.73 5.49 -27.83
N LEU A 424 25.04 5.18 -28.91
CA LEU A 424 23.62 4.88 -28.89
C LEU A 424 23.41 3.45 -28.37
N ARG A 425 22.51 3.26 -27.40
CA ARG A 425 22.23 1.94 -26.81
C ARG A 425 21.89 0.92 -27.91
N GLY A 426 22.60 -0.21 -27.89
CA GLY A 426 22.40 -1.30 -28.85
C GLY A 426 22.72 -0.94 -30.30
N SER A 427 23.41 0.18 -30.53
CA SER A 427 23.64 0.75 -31.86
C SER A 427 25.06 1.36 -31.95
N TYR A 428 25.26 2.23 -32.94
CA TYR A 428 26.50 2.87 -33.31
C TYR A 428 26.97 3.96 -32.33
N VAL A 429 28.22 4.39 -32.51
CA VAL A 429 28.77 5.63 -31.92
C VAL A 429 28.46 6.80 -32.85
N ILE A 430 27.98 7.90 -32.28
CA ILE A 430 27.74 9.15 -33.00
C ILE A 430 28.62 10.28 -32.45
N ARG A 431 28.88 11.29 -33.27
CA ARG A 431 29.58 12.54 -32.92
C ARG A 431 28.69 13.75 -33.18
N ALA A 432 28.62 14.70 -32.26
CA ALA A 432 27.90 15.96 -32.48
C ALA A 432 28.74 16.94 -33.30
N ASP A 433 28.31 17.23 -34.52
CA ASP A 433 29.03 18.10 -35.44
C ASP A 433 28.46 19.54 -35.44
N GLU A 434 27.13 19.68 -35.36
CA GLU A 434 26.46 20.99 -35.38
C GLU A 434 25.20 20.98 -34.50
N ALA A 435 24.97 22.06 -33.75
CA ALA A 435 23.73 22.29 -33.00
C ALA A 435 22.94 23.42 -33.65
N ILE A 436 21.74 23.11 -34.15
CA ILE A 436 20.83 24.06 -34.77
C ILE A 436 19.94 24.68 -33.69
N LYS A 437 19.89 26.01 -33.66
CA LYS A 437 19.11 26.79 -32.69
C LYS A 437 17.96 27.53 -33.36
N ASP A 438 16.87 27.72 -32.62
CA ASP A 438 15.79 28.63 -33.00
C ASP A 438 16.17 30.12 -32.74
N ALA A 439 15.22 31.03 -32.98
CA ALA A 439 15.44 32.47 -32.80
C ALA A 439 15.65 32.86 -31.33
N GLU A 440 15.13 32.06 -30.40
CA GLU A 440 15.24 32.21 -28.97
C GLU A 440 16.52 31.56 -28.39
N GLY A 441 17.30 30.86 -29.23
CA GLY A 441 18.55 30.21 -28.86
C GLY A 441 18.39 28.79 -28.30
N ASN A 442 17.19 28.22 -28.34
CA ASN A 442 16.97 26.83 -27.94
C ASN A 442 17.48 25.88 -29.01
N ILE A 443 18.14 24.79 -28.60
CA ILE A 443 18.60 23.77 -29.53
C ILE A 443 17.39 22.95 -30.00
N VAL A 444 17.13 22.96 -31.30
CA VAL A 444 15.97 22.30 -31.93
C VAL A 444 16.36 21.04 -32.71
N GLU A 445 17.60 20.98 -33.21
CA GLU A 445 18.14 19.84 -33.94
C GLU A 445 19.64 19.71 -33.68
N LEU A 446 20.14 18.48 -33.57
CA LEU A 446 21.56 18.17 -33.64
C LEU A 446 21.87 17.48 -34.96
N ARG A 447 22.94 17.90 -35.61
CA ARG A 447 23.51 17.17 -36.74
C ARG A 447 24.71 16.40 -36.26
N CYS A 448 24.63 15.10 -36.48
CA CYS A 448 25.66 14.17 -36.05
C CYS A 448 26.22 13.39 -37.23
N SER A 449 27.41 12.85 -37.06
CA SER A 449 27.95 11.78 -37.89
C SER A 449 27.99 10.49 -37.07
N TYR A 450 27.87 9.34 -37.72
CA TYR A 450 28.06 8.03 -37.09
C TYR A 450 29.28 7.31 -37.63
N ASP A 451 29.84 6.41 -36.82
CA ASP A 451 30.91 5.51 -37.22
C ASP A 451 30.34 4.12 -37.58
N PRO A 452 30.32 3.71 -38.87
CA PRO A 452 29.74 2.44 -39.30
C PRO A 452 30.47 1.21 -38.73
N ASP A 453 31.71 1.34 -38.28
CA ASP A 453 32.49 0.24 -37.72
C ASP A 453 32.24 0.02 -36.23
N THR A 454 31.17 0.59 -35.65
CA THR A 454 30.93 0.55 -34.19
C THR A 454 29.68 -0.21 -33.76
N LEU A 455 28.97 -0.86 -34.67
CA LEU A 455 27.87 -1.77 -34.31
C LEU A 455 28.42 -2.98 -33.54
N GLY A 456 27.97 -3.17 -32.31
CA GLY A 456 28.38 -4.30 -31.45
C GLY A 456 29.84 -4.29 -30.97
N LYS A 457 30.67 -3.32 -31.39
CA LYS A 457 32.09 -3.23 -31.03
C LYS A 457 32.53 -1.79 -30.74
N ASN A 458 33.60 -1.63 -29.98
CA ASN A 458 34.15 -0.30 -29.66
C ASN A 458 35.00 0.25 -30.83
N PRO A 459 35.06 1.57 -31.01
CA PRO A 459 35.92 2.17 -32.03
C PRO A 459 37.39 1.93 -31.70
N GLU A 460 38.20 1.71 -32.73
CA GLU A 460 39.64 1.52 -32.59
C GLU A 460 40.34 2.86 -32.34
N GLY A 461 41.32 2.87 -31.42
CA GLY A 461 42.17 4.04 -31.16
C GLY A 461 41.54 5.18 -30.34
N ARG A 462 40.25 5.11 -29.97
CA ARG A 462 39.58 6.13 -29.13
C ARG A 462 38.59 5.53 -28.13
N LYS A 463 38.27 6.28 -27.07
CA LYS A 463 37.33 5.85 -26.01
C LYS A 463 36.08 6.72 -26.02
N VAL A 464 34.92 6.06 -25.97
CA VAL A 464 33.61 6.72 -25.85
C VAL A 464 33.17 6.71 -24.38
N LYS A 465 32.83 7.88 -23.83
CA LYS A 465 32.65 8.07 -22.37
C LYS A 465 31.34 7.50 -21.82
N GLY A 466 30.29 7.39 -22.64
CA GLY A 466 28.97 6.98 -22.18
C GLY A 466 28.07 6.40 -23.27
N VAL A 467 26.91 5.96 -22.80
CA VAL A 467 25.85 5.33 -23.60
C VAL A 467 24.53 6.02 -23.27
N ILE A 468 23.77 6.39 -24.30
CA ILE A 468 22.45 7.04 -24.17
C ILE A 468 21.37 6.20 -24.85
N HIS A 469 20.13 6.33 -24.40
CA HIS A 469 18.99 5.73 -25.08
C HIS A 469 18.55 6.64 -26.24
N TRP A 470 17.79 6.10 -27.18
CA TRP A 470 17.32 6.81 -28.37
C TRP A 470 16.11 6.08 -28.96
N VAL A 471 15.38 6.74 -29.84
CA VAL A 471 14.29 6.11 -30.63
C VAL A 471 14.30 6.63 -32.07
N PRO A 472 13.85 5.86 -33.07
CA PRO A 472 13.69 6.36 -34.43
C PRO A 472 12.64 7.47 -34.49
N ALA A 473 12.89 8.55 -35.22
CA ALA A 473 11.94 9.66 -35.30
C ALA A 473 10.61 9.24 -35.93
N ALA A 474 10.66 8.64 -37.13
CA ALA A 474 9.48 8.31 -37.91
C ALA A 474 8.62 7.17 -37.31
N ALA A 475 9.25 6.17 -36.68
CA ALA A 475 8.56 4.98 -36.16
C ALA A 475 8.22 5.07 -34.66
N SER A 476 8.75 6.06 -33.94
CA SER A 476 8.45 6.23 -32.52
C SER A 476 6.97 6.53 -32.25
N ILE A 477 6.50 6.06 -31.10
CA ILE A 477 5.14 6.32 -30.62
C ILE A 477 5.16 7.56 -29.75
N GLU A 478 4.31 8.52 -30.07
CA GLU A 478 4.09 9.68 -29.20
C GLU A 478 3.24 9.27 -28.00
N CYS A 479 3.69 9.60 -26.80
CA CYS A 479 3.00 9.22 -25.57
C CYS A 479 3.03 10.31 -24.49
N GLU A 480 2.13 10.19 -23.53
CA GLU A 480 2.15 10.94 -22.28
C GLU A 480 2.92 10.12 -21.23
N VAL A 481 3.81 10.77 -20.49
CA VAL A 481 4.55 10.18 -19.38
C VAL A 481 4.33 11.01 -18.11
N ARG A 482 3.87 10.34 -17.05
CA ARG A 482 3.60 10.93 -15.74
C ARG A 482 4.70 10.58 -14.77
N LEU A 483 5.53 11.56 -14.45
CA LEU A 483 6.62 11.43 -13.50
C LEU A 483 6.10 11.71 -12.10
N TYR A 484 5.76 10.63 -11.39
CA TYR A 484 5.37 10.72 -10.00
C TYR A 484 6.59 10.71 -9.06
N ASP A 485 6.43 11.35 -7.92
CA ASP A 485 7.36 11.32 -6.77
C ASP A 485 6.56 11.10 -5.46
N ARG A 486 7.21 11.16 -4.30
CA ARG A 486 6.57 11.11 -2.98
C ARG A 486 5.58 12.27 -2.83
N LEU A 487 4.37 11.98 -2.30
CA LEU A 487 3.31 12.99 -2.12
C LEU A 487 3.70 14.06 -1.10
N PHE A 488 4.45 13.68 -0.07
CA PHE A 488 4.88 14.58 0.99
C PHE A 488 6.41 14.73 0.98
N ARG A 489 6.89 15.94 1.26
CA ARG A 489 8.31 16.26 1.31
C ARG A 489 8.95 16.11 2.70
N SER A 490 8.15 15.87 3.74
CA SER A 490 8.60 15.71 5.12
C SER A 490 8.45 14.26 5.59
N PRO A 491 9.42 13.70 6.35
CA PRO A 491 9.32 12.35 6.90
C PRO A 491 8.09 12.15 7.78
N ASN A 492 7.67 13.18 8.52
CA ASN A 492 6.45 13.16 9.31
C ASN A 492 5.52 14.29 8.85
N PRO A 493 4.70 14.06 7.81
CA PRO A 493 3.87 15.12 7.22
C PRO A 493 2.79 15.65 8.18
N GLU A 494 2.49 14.91 9.26
CA GLU A 494 1.49 15.31 10.26
C GLU A 494 2.02 16.24 11.35
N LYS A 495 3.34 16.34 11.54
CA LYS A 495 3.97 17.03 12.68
C LYS A 495 5.19 17.87 12.29
N ALA A 496 5.27 18.36 11.06
CA ALA A 496 6.40 19.19 10.64
C ALA A 496 6.43 20.51 11.44
N GLU A 497 7.62 20.90 11.93
CA GLU A 497 7.82 22.01 12.89
C GLU A 497 7.39 23.39 12.35
N ASP A 498 7.24 23.54 11.02
CA ASP A 498 6.86 24.79 10.33
C ASP A 498 5.54 24.69 9.55
N SER A 499 4.63 23.80 9.96
CA SER A 499 3.41 23.49 9.20
C SER A 499 2.16 23.66 10.07
N ALA A 500 1.20 24.46 9.59
CA ALA A 500 -0.10 24.65 10.25
C ALA A 500 -1.05 23.49 9.93
N SER A 501 -0.91 22.88 8.76
CA SER A 501 -1.67 21.73 8.29
C SER A 501 -0.78 20.76 7.53
N PHE A 502 -1.06 19.45 7.60
CA PHE A 502 -0.31 18.44 6.83
C PHE A 502 -0.30 18.70 5.31
N LEU A 503 -1.26 19.47 4.80
CA LEU A 503 -1.33 19.92 3.41
C LEU A 503 -0.14 20.82 3.02
N ASP A 504 0.42 21.59 3.97
CA ASP A 504 1.60 22.44 3.73
C ASP A 504 2.86 21.60 3.45
N ASN A 505 2.82 20.30 3.75
CA ASN A 505 3.91 19.36 3.50
C ASN A 505 3.77 18.61 2.17
N ILE A 506 2.75 18.92 1.35
CA ILE A 506 2.62 18.35 0.01
C ILE A 506 3.85 18.74 -0.82
N ASN A 507 4.41 17.76 -1.52
CA ASN A 507 5.49 17.96 -2.47
C ASN A 507 4.91 18.54 -3.77
N PRO A 508 5.28 19.78 -4.14
CA PRO A 508 4.81 20.39 -5.39
C PRO A 508 5.27 19.62 -6.62
N ASP A 509 6.38 18.89 -6.52
CA ASP A 509 6.95 18.07 -7.60
C ASP A 509 6.45 16.61 -7.56
N SER A 510 5.39 16.32 -6.78
CA SER A 510 4.83 14.96 -6.65
C SER A 510 4.28 14.38 -7.96
N LEU A 511 3.98 15.23 -8.94
CA LEU A 511 3.55 14.86 -10.28
C LEU A 511 4.04 15.89 -11.30
N GLN A 512 4.81 15.45 -12.29
CA GLN A 512 5.09 16.17 -13.52
C GLN A 512 4.53 15.38 -14.72
N VAL A 513 3.66 16.00 -15.51
CA VAL A 513 3.13 15.41 -16.74
C VAL A 513 3.96 15.90 -17.92
N LEU A 514 4.52 14.96 -18.69
CA LEU A 514 5.24 15.22 -19.91
C LEU A 514 4.42 14.74 -21.10
N THR A 515 4.20 15.62 -22.07
CA THR A 515 3.52 15.32 -23.34
C THR A 515 4.52 15.34 -24.48
N GLY A 516 4.24 14.60 -25.54
CA GLY A 516 5.13 14.55 -26.71
C GLY A 516 6.38 13.70 -26.50
N CYS A 517 6.41 12.87 -25.45
CA CYS A 517 7.47 11.87 -25.26
C CYS A 517 7.48 10.89 -26.44
N ARG A 518 8.64 10.28 -26.71
CA ARG A 518 8.82 9.38 -27.86
C ARG A 518 9.26 8.00 -27.39
N ALA A 519 8.33 7.05 -27.41
CA ALA A 519 8.55 5.65 -27.05
C ALA A 519 8.99 4.82 -28.26
N GLU A 520 9.79 3.77 -28.04
CA GLU A 520 10.15 2.83 -29.11
C GLU A 520 8.90 2.13 -29.68
N PRO A 521 8.93 1.70 -30.96
CA PRO A 521 7.75 1.14 -31.63
C PRO A 521 7.10 -0.04 -30.89
N SER A 522 7.91 -0.86 -30.19
CA SER A 522 7.41 -2.04 -29.47
C SER A 522 6.43 -1.69 -28.35
N LEU A 523 6.51 -0.48 -27.79
CA LEU A 523 5.63 0.02 -26.74
C LEU A 523 4.23 0.43 -27.26
N GLY A 524 4.04 0.57 -28.57
CA GLY A 524 2.71 0.81 -29.16
C GLY A 524 1.72 -0.33 -28.90
N ASN A 525 2.23 -1.52 -28.57
CA ASN A 525 1.46 -2.72 -28.24
C ASN A 525 1.34 -2.97 -26.72
N ALA A 526 1.86 -2.07 -25.87
CA ALA A 526 1.77 -2.20 -24.43
C ALA A 526 0.31 -2.29 -23.98
N GLN A 527 -0.01 -3.29 -23.17
CA GLN A 527 -1.31 -3.45 -22.55
C GLN A 527 -1.37 -2.67 -21.23
N PRO A 528 -2.56 -2.24 -20.79
CA PRO A 528 -2.74 -1.69 -19.44
C PRO A 528 -2.10 -2.60 -18.37
N GLU A 529 -1.43 -1.99 -17.41
CA GLU A 529 -0.62 -2.64 -16.36
C GLU A 529 0.70 -3.31 -16.83
N ASP A 530 1.05 -3.32 -18.11
CA ASP A 530 2.38 -3.75 -18.54
C ASP A 530 3.45 -2.86 -17.90
N ARG A 531 4.53 -3.49 -17.43
CA ARG A 531 5.62 -2.83 -16.69
C ARG A 531 6.92 -2.93 -17.47
N PHE A 532 7.66 -1.83 -17.52
CA PHE A 532 8.89 -1.69 -18.27
C PHE A 532 9.95 -0.99 -17.44
N GLN A 533 11.21 -1.32 -17.68
CA GLN A 533 12.30 -0.41 -17.34
C GLN A 533 12.58 0.48 -18.56
N PHE A 534 12.28 1.77 -18.47
CA PHE A 534 12.76 2.72 -19.48
C PHE A 534 14.24 2.99 -19.20
N GLU A 535 15.08 2.66 -20.16
CA GLU A 535 16.52 2.69 -19.99
C GLU A 535 17.02 4.09 -19.57
N ARG A 536 17.72 4.13 -18.42
CA ARG A 536 18.27 5.33 -17.76
C ARG A 536 17.26 6.23 -17.04
N GLU A 537 15.95 6.03 -17.27
CA GLU A 537 14.90 6.87 -16.68
C GLU A 537 14.32 6.29 -15.39
N GLY A 538 13.92 5.02 -15.40
CA GLY A 538 13.21 4.41 -14.29
C GLY A 538 12.37 3.23 -14.71
N TYR A 539 11.48 2.82 -13.80
CA TYR A 539 10.46 1.83 -14.08
C TYR A 539 9.12 2.50 -14.27
N PHE A 540 8.40 2.04 -15.29
CA PHE A 540 7.14 2.61 -15.74
C PHE A 540 6.11 1.51 -15.90
N CYS A 541 4.84 1.86 -15.74
CA CYS A 541 3.73 1.01 -16.14
C CYS A 541 2.78 1.76 -17.07
N ALA A 542 2.16 1.04 -18.01
CA ALA A 542 1.03 1.57 -18.77
C ALA A 542 -0.17 1.76 -17.82
N ASP A 543 -0.65 3.00 -17.68
CA ASP A 543 -1.74 3.34 -16.76
C ASP A 543 -2.98 2.51 -17.09
N ILE A 544 -3.56 1.88 -16.06
CA ILE A 544 -4.67 0.94 -16.21
C ILE A 544 -5.95 1.58 -16.77
N LYS A 545 -6.16 2.89 -16.56
CA LYS A 545 -7.37 3.60 -16.97
C LYS A 545 -7.18 4.38 -18.26
N ASP A 546 -6.03 5.02 -18.41
CA ASP A 546 -5.80 6.02 -19.45
C ASP A 546 -5.06 5.49 -20.68
N SER A 547 -4.36 4.35 -20.56
CA SER A 547 -3.71 3.72 -21.70
C SER A 547 -4.72 3.12 -22.67
N LYS A 548 -4.55 3.41 -23.97
CA LYS A 548 -5.37 2.88 -25.05
C LYS A 548 -4.49 2.23 -26.13
N PRO A 549 -5.00 1.28 -26.92
CA PRO A 549 -4.25 0.71 -28.04
C PRO A 549 -3.69 1.81 -28.96
N GLY A 550 -2.37 1.82 -29.18
CA GLY A 550 -1.66 2.82 -29.99
C GLY A 550 -1.45 4.19 -29.33
N ALA A 551 -1.99 4.43 -28.13
CA ALA A 551 -1.81 5.66 -27.36
C ALA A 551 -1.60 5.33 -25.87
N PRO A 552 -0.44 4.75 -25.52
CA PRO A 552 -0.14 4.40 -24.13
C PRO A 552 0.13 5.64 -23.29
N VAL A 553 -0.29 5.60 -22.02
CA VAL A 553 0.04 6.61 -21.01
C VAL A 553 0.87 5.93 -19.94
N PHE A 554 2.09 6.41 -19.69
CA PHE A 554 3.00 5.73 -18.77
C PHE A 554 3.13 6.45 -17.43
N ASN A 555 2.91 5.73 -16.33
CA ASN A 555 3.19 6.20 -14.98
C ASN A 555 4.59 5.75 -14.57
N ARG A 556 5.43 6.66 -14.06
CA ARG A 556 6.70 6.28 -13.44
C ARG A 556 6.43 5.62 -12.09
N THR A 557 6.62 4.31 -12.00
CA THR A 557 6.51 3.54 -10.75
C THR A 557 7.55 3.99 -9.74
N VAL A 558 8.83 3.96 -10.14
CA VAL A 558 9.98 4.31 -9.29
C VAL A 558 11.19 4.68 -10.15
N THR A 559 12.04 5.56 -9.65
CA THR A 559 13.35 5.87 -10.28
C THR A 559 14.32 4.69 -10.19
N LEU A 560 15.34 4.66 -11.06
CA LEU A 560 16.35 3.58 -11.06
C LEU A 560 17.16 3.49 -9.76
N ARG A 561 17.35 4.63 -9.11
CA ARG A 561 18.11 4.76 -7.85
C ARG A 561 17.38 5.74 -6.95
N ASP A 562 17.60 5.58 -5.66
CA ASP A 562 17.11 6.52 -4.67
C ASP A 562 17.71 7.92 -4.88
N SER A 563 16.88 8.95 -4.75
CA SER A 563 17.21 10.36 -4.87
C SER A 563 16.88 11.16 -3.61
N TRP A 564 16.20 10.54 -2.63
CA TRP A 564 15.75 11.20 -1.41
C TRP A 564 16.69 10.98 -0.23
N GLY A 565 17.52 9.95 -0.25
CA GLY A 565 18.28 9.51 0.92
C GLY A 565 17.42 8.70 1.89
N GLN A 566 18.03 8.32 3.01
CA GLN A 566 17.42 7.53 4.09
C GLN A 566 16.87 8.39 5.21
#